data_AF-A0A1S2LIH2-F1
#
_entry.id   AF-A0A1S2LIH2-F1
#
_cell.length_a   1.000
_cell.length_b   1.000
_cell.length_c   1.000
_cell.angle_alpha   90.00
_cell.angle_beta   90.00
_cell.angle_gamma   90.00
#
_symmetry.space_group_name_H-M   'P 1'
#
loop_
_entity.id
_entity.type
_entity.pdbx_description
1 polymer ?
#
loop_
_entity_poly.entity_id
_entity_poly.type
_entity_poly.pdbx_seq_one_letter_code
_entity_poly.pdbx_strand_id
1 'polypeptide(L)'
;MNKTESIARKILGWKLNRWDRWYDYEKSVFIPTTDFQPEQELLHAMLIVERLEKFGFTFMKKGDSEVCFNDISATGETLAEAITNAAYSIVGQSSVFDSSKMWGKLC
;
A
#
# COMPACT_ATOMS: atom_id res chain seq x y z
N MET A 1 1.05 9.03 -11.97
CA MET A 1 0.47 7.97 -11.13
C MET A 1 0.10 8.59 -9.81
N ASN A 2 -1.16 8.49 -9.38
CA ASN A 2 -1.55 9.00 -8.06
C ASN A 2 -1.09 8.02 -6.96
N LYS A 3 -1.24 8.44 -5.69
CA LYS A 3 -0.82 7.66 -4.51
C LYS A 3 -1.48 6.28 -4.50
N THR A 4 -2.82 6.27 -4.61
CA THR A 4 -3.67 5.08 -4.65
C THR A 4 -3.28 4.09 -5.75
N GLU A 5 -3.08 4.56 -6.98
CA GLU A 5 -2.70 3.73 -8.13
C GLU A 5 -1.32 3.11 -7.91
N SER A 6 -0.40 3.87 -7.31
CA SER A 6 0.93 3.38 -6.97
C SER A 6 0.89 2.25 -5.96
N ILE A 7 0.06 2.38 -4.94
CA ILE A 7 -0.15 1.35 -3.91
C ILE A 7 -0.87 0.13 -4.51
N ALA A 8 -1.98 0.34 -5.24
CA ALA A 8 -2.75 -0.73 -5.86
C ALA A 8 -1.88 -1.61 -6.78
N ARG A 9 -1.00 -0.98 -7.58
CA ARG A 9 -0.18 -1.70 -8.55
C ARG A 9 1.08 -2.34 -7.94
N LYS A 10 1.75 -1.67 -6.99
CA LYS A 10 3.05 -2.12 -6.48
C LYS A 10 2.98 -2.90 -5.17
N ILE A 11 2.00 -2.61 -4.31
CA ILE A 11 1.81 -3.32 -3.04
C ILE A 11 0.74 -4.40 -3.21
N LEU A 12 -0.46 -4.01 -3.65
CA LEU A 12 -1.57 -4.97 -3.79
C LEU A 12 -1.40 -5.87 -5.02
N GLY A 13 -0.60 -5.47 -6.00
CA GLY A 13 -0.32 -6.26 -7.20
C GLY A 13 -1.46 -6.28 -8.22
N TRP A 14 -2.46 -5.40 -8.06
CA TRP A 14 -3.56 -5.30 -9.00
C TRP A 14 -3.09 -4.71 -10.33
N LYS A 15 -3.54 -5.29 -11.45
CA LYS A 15 -3.16 -4.78 -12.77
C LYS A 15 -4.22 -3.84 -13.31
N LEU A 16 -3.77 -2.83 -14.05
CA LEU A 16 -4.66 -1.94 -14.79
C LEU A 16 -5.38 -2.78 -15.85
N ASN A 17 -6.72 -2.84 -15.77
CA ASN A 17 -7.56 -3.53 -16.74
C ASN A 17 -8.21 -2.53 -17.71
N ARG A 18 -8.72 -1.42 -17.17
CA ARG A 18 -9.18 -0.22 -17.90
C ARG A 18 -8.82 1.03 -17.11
N TRP A 19 -8.96 2.19 -17.74
CA TRP A 19 -8.69 3.49 -17.14
C TRP A 19 -9.44 3.73 -15.81
N ASP A 20 -10.59 3.07 -15.58
CA ASP A 20 -11.45 3.18 -14.40
C ASP A 20 -11.41 1.95 -13.48
N ARG A 21 -10.56 0.95 -13.76
CA ARG A 21 -10.69 -0.38 -13.14
C ARG A 21 -9.38 -1.15 -13.08
N TRP A 22 -9.11 -1.69 -11.90
CA TRP A 22 -8.05 -2.68 -11.67
C TRP A 22 -8.63 -4.10 -11.64
N TYR A 23 -7.75 -5.08 -11.84
CA TYR A 23 -8.06 -6.50 -11.68
C TYR A 23 -7.18 -7.11 -10.60
N ASP A 24 -7.82 -7.72 -9.60
CA ASP A 24 -7.19 -8.50 -8.55
C ASP A 24 -7.17 -9.97 -8.97
N TYR A 25 -5.97 -10.51 -9.23
CA TYR A 25 -5.79 -11.90 -9.64
C TYR A 25 -5.96 -12.89 -8.49
N GLU A 26 -5.72 -12.48 -7.24
CA GLU A 26 -5.87 -13.37 -6.09
C GLU A 26 -7.35 -13.64 -5.82
N LYS A 27 -8.19 -12.61 -5.99
CA LYS A 27 -9.64 -12.71 -5.77
C LYS A 27 -10.45 -12.90 -7.06
N SER A 28 -9.81 -12.79 -8.22
CA SER A 28 -10.47 -12.83 -9.54
C SER A 28 -11.60 -11.81 -9.70
N VAL A 29 -11.44 -10.61 -9.13
CA VAL A 29 -12.45 -9.53 -9.16
C VAL A 29 -11.94 -8.27 -9.83
N PHE A 30 -12.89 -7.50 -10.37
CA PHE A 30 -12.64 -6.17 -10.89
C PHE A 30 -12.95 -5.12 -9.83
N ILE A 31 -12.03 -4.17 -9.66
CA ILE A 31 -12.12 -3.13 -8.62
C ILE A 31 -12.15 -1.77 -9.31
N PRO A 32 -13.29 -1.05 -9.28
CA PRO A 32 -13.35 0.33 -9.75
C PRO A 32 -12.33 1.21 -9.00
N THR A 33 -11.73 2.17 -9.69
CA THR A 33 -10.76 3.08 -9.08
C THR A 33 -11.37 3.95 -7.98
N THR A 34 -12.68 4.15 -8.02
CA THR A 34 -13.47 4.87 -7.01
C THR A 34 -13.71 4.08 -5.74
N ASP A 35 -13.64 2.75 -5.80
CA ASP A 35 -14.04 1.86 -4.69
C ASP A 35 -12.89 1.62 -3.72
N PHE A 36 -11.66 2.00 -4.07
CA PHE A 36 -10.50 1.89 -3.20
C PHE A 36 -9.97 3.28 -2.82
N GLN A 37 -10.33 3.72 -1.63
CA GLN A 37 -10.03 5.06 -1.09
C GLN A 37 -9.25 4.96 0.23
N PRO A 38 -7.98 4.51 0.21
CA PRO A 38 -7.24 4.23 1.44
C PRO A 38 -6.90 5.48 2.26
N GLU A 39 -6.94 6.67 1.67
CA GLU A 39 -6.72 7.94 2.41
C GLU A 39 -7.91 8.34 3.27
N GLN A 40 -9.12 7.83 2.94
CA GLN A 40 -10.38 8.21 3.59
C GLN A 40 -10.94 7.04 4.41
N GLU A 41 -10.85 5.83 3.89
CA GLU A 41 -11.43 4.63 4.47
C GLU A 41 -10.38 3.78 5.16
N LEU A 42 -10.47 3.68 6.49
CA LEU A 42 -9.52 2.92 7.30
C LEU A 42 -9.47 1.43 6.90
N LEU A 43 -10.60 0.82 6.54
CA LEU A 43 -10.63 -0.59 6.09
C LEU A 43 -9.77 -0.80 4.83
N HIS A 44 -9.78 0.15 3.90
CA HIS A 44 -8.94 0.10 2.72
C HIS A 44 -7.46 0.30 3.06
N ALA A 45 -7.16 1.20 4.00
CA ALA A 45 -5.80 1.39 4.50
C ALA A 45 -5.26 0.10 5.17
N MET A 46 -6.08 -0.60 5.94
CA MET A 46 -5.69 -1.85 6.60
C MET A 46 -5.38 -2.99 5.60
N LEU A 47 -6.01 -3.03 4.43
CA LEU A 47 -5.62 -3.98 3.37
C LEU A 47 -4.16 -3.78 2.93
N ILE A 48 -3.68 -2.54 2.96
CA ILE A 48 -2.28 -2.21 2.66
C ILE A 48 -1.36 -2.73 3.75
N VAL A 49 -1.75 -2.55 5.02
CA VAL A 49 -1.03 -3.08 6.19
C VAL A 49 -0.86 -4.59 6.06
N GLU A 50 -1.97 -5.31 5.89
CA GLU A 50 -1.97 -6.78 5.77
C GLU A 50 -1.06 -7.26 4.63
N ARG A 51 -1.07 -6.54 3.51
CA ARG A 51 -0.24 -6.89 2.35
C ARG A 51 1.24 -6.63 2.62
N LEU A 52 1.59 -5.52 3.25
CA LEU A 52 2.96 -5.20 3.61
C LEU A 52 3.51 -6.15 4.68
N GLU A 53 2.68 -6.58 5.63
CA GLU A 53 3.05 -7.60 6.62
C GLU A 53 3.37 -8.94 5.96
N LYS A 54 2.61 -9.34 4.94
CA LYS A 54 2.94 -10.53 4.12
C LYS A 54 4.26 -10.38 3.36
N PHE A 55 4.72 -9.15 3.11
CA PHE A 55 6.03 -8.87 2.54
C PHE A 55 7.15 -8.71 3.59
N GLY A 56 6.86 -8.93 4.87
CA GLY A 56 7.84 -8.86 5.96
C GLY A 56 8.04 -7.45 6.54
N PHE A 57 7.16 -6.50 6.25
CA PHE A 57 7.15 -5.23 6.97
C PHE A 57 6.42 -5.36 8.30
N THR A 58 6.95 -4.74 9.35
CA THR A 58 6.28 -4.68 10.66
C THR A 58 5.53 -3.37 10.77
N PHE A 59 4.20 -3.44 10.93
CA PHE A 59 3.38 -2.26 11.18
C PHE A 59 3.42 -1.87 12.65
N MET A 60 3.60 -0.58 12.92
CA MET A 60 3.57 -0.02 14.26
C MET A 60 2.83 1.32 14.25
N LYS A 61 1.80 1.46 15.09
CA LYS A 61 1.14 2.73 15.35
C LYS A 61 1.89 3.47 16.47
N LYS A 62 2.40 4.68 16.19
CA LYS A 62 3.14 5.52 17.17
C LYS A 62 2.30 6.65 17.78
N GLY A 63 1.10 6.86 17.26
CA GLY A 63 0.11 7.82 17.75
C GLY A 63 -1.15 7.73 16.91
N ASP A 64 -2.12 8.61 17.12
CA ASP A 64 -3.39 8.55 16.37
C ASP A 64 -3.27 8.87 14.87
N SER A 65 -2.19 9.55 14.52
CA SER A 65 -1.93 10.08 13.18
C SER A 65 -0.50 9.77 12.69
N GLU A 66 0.20 8.87 13.37
CA GLU A 66 1.57 8.47 13.01
C GLU A 66 1.70 6.94 12.99
N VAL A 67 2.25 6.42 11.90
CA VAL A 67 2.51 5.00 11.73
C VAL A 67 3.89 4.75 11.13
N CYS A 68 4.43 3.57 11.41
CA CYS A 68 5.69 3.09 10.91
C CYS A 68 5.52 1.72 10.27
N PHE A 69 6.20 1.50 9.14
CA PHE A 69 6.50 0.20 8.58
C PHE A 69 8.00 -0.03 8.65
N ASN A 70 8.46 -0.83 9.60
CA ASN A 70 9.89 -0.90 9.98
C ASN A 70 10.45 0.51 10.27
N ASP A 71 11.44 0.95 9.49
CA ASP A 71 12.09 2.25 9.65
C ASP A 71 11.40 3.38 8.86
N ILE A 72 10.34 3.07 8.11
CA ILE A 72 9.63 4.04 7.27
C ILE A 72 8.41 4.54 8.03
N SER A 73 8.48 5.78 8.52
CA SER A 73 7.39 6.45 9.22
C SER A 73 6.69 7.45 8.32
N ALA A 74 5.38 7.62 8.51
CA ALA A 74 4.66 8.77 7.99
C ALA A 74 3.53 9.19 8.92
N THR A 75 3.11 10.43 8.73
CA THR A 75 1.96 11.04 9.41
C THR A 75 0.85 11.36 8.42
N GLY A 76 -0.36 11.59 8.92
CA GLY A 76 -1.51 12.06 8.16
C GLY A 76 -2.53 12.71 9.09
N GLU A 77 -3.58 13.32 8.56
CA GLU A 77 -4.67 13.87 9.38
C GLU A 77 -5.45 12.75 10.07
N THR A 78 -5.55 11.59 9.42
CA THR A 78 -6.17 10.38 9.96
C THR A 78 -5.21 9.20 9.94
N LEU A 79 -5.55 8.14 10.68
CA LEU A 79 -4.82 6.88 10.64
C LEU A 79 -4.80 6.27 9.23
N ALA A 80 -5.91 6.36 8.49
CA ALA A 80 -6.01 5.85 7.12
C ALA A 80 -5.04 6.58 6.18
N GLU A 81 -4.99 7.91 6.30
CA GLU A 81 -4.06 8.74 5.55
C GLU A 81 -2.61 8.46 5.94
N ALA A 82 -2.29 8.35 7.24
CA ALA A 82 -0.95 8.04 7.72
C ALA A 82 -0.42 6.71 7.16
N ILE A 83 -1.27 5.67 7.17
CA ILE A 83 -0.96 4.36 6.56
C ILE A 83 -0.67 4.52 5.07
N THR A 84 -1.54 5.25 4.36
CA THR A 84 -1.39 5.43 2.91
C THR A 84 -0.12 6.23 2.57
N ASN A 85 0.22 7.24 3.38
CA ASN A 85 1.43 8.05 3.23
C ASN A 85 2.70 7.22 3.46
N ALA A 86 2.69 6.37 4.49
CA ALA A 86 3.82 5.47 4.77
C ALA A 86 3.98 4.44 3.65
N ALA A 87 2.89 3.82 3.21
CA ALA A 87 2.88 2.87 2.11
C ALA A 87 3.36 3.49 0.79
N TYR A 88 2.95 4.72 0.49
CA TYR A 88 3.44 5.44 -0.68
C TYR A 88 4.95 5.74 -0.59
N SER A 89 5.45 6.07 0.60
CA SER A 89 6.88 6.24 0.85
C SER A 89 7.67 4.97 0.58
N ILE A 90 7.14 3.80 0.98
CA ILE A 90 7.72 2.49 0.63
C ILE A 90 7.78 2.32 -0.89
N VAL A 91 6.69 2.63 -1.61
CA VAL A 91 6.61 2.55 -3.07
C VAL A 91 7.60 3.50 -3.78
N GLY A 92 7.82 4.68 -3.22
CA GLY A 92 8.81 5.64 -3.71
C GLY A 92 10.23 5.11 -3.56
N GLN A 93 10.57 4.59 -2.37
CA GLN A 93 11.86 3.96 -2.10
C GLN A 93 12.05 2.66 -2.90
N SER A 94 10.97 1.94 -3.21
CA SER A 94 11.00 0.72 -4.03
C SER A 94 11.29 0.98 -5.52
N SER A 95 11.27 2.23 -6.00
CA SER A 95 11.79 2.53 -7.34
C SER A 95 13.32 2.39 -7.43
N VAL A 96 14.01 2.47 -6.29
CA VAL A 96 15.45 2.17 -6.12
C VAL A 96 15.66 0.70 -5.69
N PHE A 97 14.63 0.07 -5.14
CA PHE A 97 14.60 -1.32 -4.71
C PHE A 97 13.96 -2.19 -5.78
N ASP A 98 14.78 -2.57 -6.75
CA ASP A 98 14.47 -3.52 -7.81
C ASP A 98 13.53 -4.64 -7.32
N SER A 99 12.49 -4.92 -8.08
CA SER A 99 11.46 -5.94 -7.80
C SER A 99 12.03 -7.32 -7.48
N SER A 100 13.29 -7.58 -7.88
CA SER A 100 14.10 -8.74 -7.52
C SER A 100 14.49 -8.81 -6.02
N LYS A 101 14.65 -7.66 -5.33
CA LYS A 101 15.05 -7.59 -3.92
C LYS A 101 13.92 -7.73 -2.91
N MET A 102 12.66 -7.55 -3.29
CA MET A 102 11.54 -7.97 -2.41
C MET A 102 11.57 -9.49 -2.16
N TRP A 103 12.06 -10.27 -3.13
CA TRP A 103 12.28 -11.72 -2.97
C TRP A 103 13.57 -12.05 -2.20
N GLY A 104 14.51 -11.11 -2.10
CA GLY A 104 15.82 -11.31 -1.46
C GLY A 104 15.89 -10.95 0.03
N LYS A 105 14.90 -10.23 0.57
CA LYS A 105 14.76 -10.01 2.03
C LYS A 105 13.99 -11.14 2.74
N LEU A 106 13.61 -12.19 2.01
CA LEU A 106 12.86 -13.36 2.49
C LEU A 106 13.75 -14.59 2.76
N CYS A 107 15.08 -14.45 2.76
CA CYS A 107 16.03 -15.49 3.12
C CYS A 107 16.98 -15.01 4.23
#